data_AF-A0A9P4S0N0-F1
#
_entry.id   AF-A0A9P4S0N0-F1
#
_cell.length_a   1.000
_cell.length_b   1.000
_cell.length_c   1.000
_cell.angle_alpha   90.00
_cell.angle_beta   90.00
_cell.angle_gamma   90.00
#
_symmetry.space_group_name_H-M   'P 1'
#
loop_
_entity.id
_entity.type
_entity.pdbx_description
1 polymer ?
#
loop_
_entity_poly.entity_id
_entity_poly.type
_entity_poly.pdbx_seq_one_letter_code
_entity_poly.pdbx_strand_id
1 'polypeptide(L)'
;MYTTLRLIRIGWRFSGEETLGMATIKDKQSAWYDTIPVPRMVQNQLGHLFELHIIDLDEKILKALHVILEKRDRRMWVVGTLAVFLLLHVRELDAGRNIYWRRYRDSGGFWIHPSMPTALIDEMVASCNSLLWHYHCSVGQQPLTLNWDSQKSMDLVDNNDTIVISMKALQSYVSKLKQDRLIGRKASDLYEDGNPNSVALTVSSLMFASINDSKVDDFH
;
A
#
# COMPACT_ATOMS: atom_id res chain seq x y z
N MET A 1 -4.36 -6.67 6.55
CA MET A 1 -3.38 -5.59 6.37
C MET A 1 -4.02 -4.34 5.76
N TYR A 2 -4.50 -4.36 4.50
CA TYR A 2 -5.18 -3.18 3.91
C TYR A 2 -6.38 -2.66 4.73
N THR A 3 -7.27 -3.56 5.16
CA THR A 3 -8.40 -3.21 6.04
C THR A 3 -7.92 -2.59 7.36
N THR A 4 -6.87 -3.16 7.95
CA THR A 4 -6.27 -2.67 9.19
C THR A 4 -5.72 -1.26 9.02
N LEU A 5 -4.97 -0.99 7.94
CA LEU A 5 -4.49 0.35 7.62
C LEU A 5 -5.64 1.33 7.41
N ARG A 6 -6.71 0.90 6.73
CA ARG A 6 -7.91 1.73 6.53
C ARG A 6 -8.56 2.12 7.86
N LEU A 7 -8.64 1.20 8.82
CA LEU A 7 -9.15 1.47 10.16
C LEU A 7 -8.28 2.49 10.91
N ILE A 8 -6.95 2.38 10.82
CA ILE A 8 -6.05 3.38 11.41
C ILE A 8 -6.28 4.77 10.79
N ARG A 9 -6.50 4.83 9.47
CA ARG A 9 -6.62 6.09 8.72
C ARG A 9 -7.94 6.85 8.91
N ILE A 10 -9.06 6.14 9.08
CA ILE A 10 -10.39 6.78 9.25
C ILE A 10 -10.49 7.46 10.63
N GLY A 11 -9.75 6.95 11.61
CA GLY A 11 -9.88 7.36 13.01
C GLY A 11 -11.21 6.94 13.64
N TRP A 12 -11.39 7.27 14.92
CA TRP A 12 -12.39 6.62 15.77
C TRP A 12 -13.35 7.63 16.39
N ARG A 13 -14.64 7.31 16.32
CA ARG A 13 -15.72 8.10 16.94
C ARG A 13 -16.65 7.19 17.73
N PHE A 14 -17.25 7.74 18.78
CA PHE A 14 -18.35 7.08 19.45
C PHE A 14 -19.61 7.12 18.57
N SER A 15 -20.40 6.05 18.65
CA SER A 15 -21.71 5.93 17.99
C SER A 15 -22.85 5.63 18.97
N GLY A 16 -22.58 5.66 20.29
CA GLY A 16 -23.54 5.35 21.35
C GLY A 16 -23.68 6.47 22.38
N GLU A 17 -24.52 6.23 23.39
CA GLU A 17 -24.81 7.20 24.46
C GLU A 17 -23.64 7.40 25.43
N GLU A 18 -22.84 6.36 25.67
CA GLU A 18 -21.61 6.45 26.47
C GLU A 18 -20.46 7.02 25.63
N THR A 19 -19.90 8.14 26.07
CA THR A 19 -18.85 8.88 25.36
C THR A 19 -17.59 9.08 26.18
N LEU A 20 -17.50 8.48 27.37
CA LEU A 20 -16.40 8.66 28.33
C LEU A 20 -16.14 10.14 28.65
N GLY A 21 -17.21 10.95 28.68
CA GLY A 21 -17.13 12.40 28.93
C GLY A 21 -16.64 13.24 27.74
N MET A 22 -16.49 12.66 26.55
CA MET A 22 -16.12 13.41 25.35
C MET A 22 -17.31 14.21 24.81
N ALA A 23 -17.06 15.47 24.48
CA ALA A 23 -18.05 16.37 23.87
C ALA A 23 -18.02 16.29 22.35
N THR A 24 -19.16 16.60 21.71
CA THR A 24 -19.22 16.78 20.27
C THR A 24 -18.41 18.00 19.84
N ILE A 25 -17.59 17.84 18.80
CA ILE A 25 -16.84 18.96 18.23
C ILE A 25 -17.80 19.87 17.45
N LYS A 26 -17.93 21.12 17.91
CA LYS A 26 -18.81 22.13 17.29
C LYS A 26 -18.08 23.14 16.40
N ASP A 27 -16.76 23.03 16.29
CA ASP A 27 -15.99 23.83 15.36
C ASP A 27 -16.20 23.35 13.91
N LYS A 28 -16.80 24.21 13.08
CA LYS A 28 -17.10 23.95 11.67
C LYS A 28 -15.86 23.87 10.78
N GLN A 29 -14.73 24.40 11.23
CA GLN A 29 -13.46 24.31 10.51
C GLN A 29 -12.70 23.01 10.84
N SER A 30 -13.16 22.26 11.85
CA SER A 30 -12.55 20.98 12.22
C SER A 30 -12.96 19.88 11.26
N ALA A 31 -11.98 19.04 10.88
CA ALA A 31 -12.24 17.78 10.17
C ALA A 31 -13.16 16.82 10.94
N TRP A 32 -13.35 17.06 12.24
CA TRP A 32 -14.18 16.26 13.14
C TRP A 32 -15.50 16.97 13.50
N TYR A 33 -15.91 17.98 12.74
CA TYR A 33 -17.16 18.70 12.99
C TYR A 33 -18.36 17.75 13.12
N ASP A 34 -19.15 17.97 14.16
CA ASP A 34 -20.32 17.18 14.55
C ASP A 34 -20.04 15.69 14.84
N THR A 35 -18.79 15.38 15.21
CA THR A 35 -18.40 14.05 15.68
C THR A 35 -18.00 14.08 17.15
N ILE A 36 -18.09 12.91 17.80
CA ILE A 36 -17.63 12.70 19.17
C ILE A 36 -16.38 11.81 19.08
N PRO A 37 -15.17 12.40 19.13
CA PRO A 37 -13.95 11.63 19.00
C PRO A 37 -13.74 10.75 20.22
N VAL A 38 -13.11 9.59 20.01
CA VAL A 38 -12.65 8.73 21.09
C VAL A 38 -11.48 9.42 21.85
N PRO A 39 -11.32 9.26 23.17
CA PRO A 39 -10.21 9.86 23.90
C PRO A 39 -8.86 9.47 23.29
N ARG A 40 -7.91 10.41 23.25
CA ARG A 40 -6.58 10.22 22.64
C ARG A 40 -5.88 8.96 23.15
N MET A 41 -5.95 8.69 24.47
CA MET A 41 -5.37 7.48 25.07
C MET A 41 -5.89 6.19 24.41
N VAL A 42 -7.20 6.11 24.20
CA VAL A 42 -7.85 4.93 23.60
C VAL A 42 -7.51 4.83 22.11
N GLN A 43 -7.47 5.96 21.39
CA GLN A 43 -7.03 5.99 20.00
C GLN A 43 -5.59 5.47 19.86
N ASN A 44 -4.68 5.89 20.76
CA ASN A 44 -3.29 5.45 20.75
C ASN A 44 -3.16 3.94 21.01
N GLN A 45 -3.90 3.41 22.00
CA GLN A 45 -3.89 1.98 22.31
C GLN A 45 -4.40 1.13 21.15
N LEU A 46 -5.52 1.55 20.54
CA LEU A 46 -6.07 0.88 19.36
C LEU A 46 -5.10 0.98 18.17
N GLY A 47 -4.54 2.17 17.91
CA GLY A 47 -3.55 2.39 16.86
C GLY A 47 -2.36 1.43 17.01
N HIS A 48 -1.81 1.33 18.21
CA HIS A 48 -0.70 0.42 18.51
C HIS A 48 -1.06 -1.06 18.28
N LEU A 49 -2.24 -1.50 18.73
CA LEU A 49 -2.70 -2.88 18.47
C LEU A 49 -2.86 -3.17 16.97
N PHE A 50 -3.34 -2.20 16.20
CA PHE A 50 -3.45 -2.35 14.75
C PHE A 50 -2.08 -2.35 14.06
N GLU A 51 -1.11 -1.57 14.54
CA GLU A 51 0.28 -1.61 14.05
C GLU A 51 0.90 -2.99 14.31
N LEU A 52 0.78 -3.52 15.52
CA LEU A 52 1.25 -4.88 15.85
C LEU A 52 0.59 -5.93 14.95
N HIS A 53 -0.71 -5.78 14.69
CA HIS A 53 -1.42 -6.68 13.78
C HIS A 53 -0.96 -6.54 12.32
N ILE A 54 -0.62 -5.32 11.87
CA ILE A 54 -0.02 -5.11 10.53
C ILE A 54 1.34 -5.80 10.45
N ILE A 55 2.19 -5.67 11.48
CA ILE A 55 3.52 -6.30 11.52
C ILE A 55 3.40 -7.83 11.42
N ASP A 56 2.52 -8.45 12.22
CA ASP A 56 2.29 -9.92 12.16
C ASP A 56 1.80 -10.38 10.78
N LEU A 57 0.90 -9.61 10.16
CA LEU A 57 0.43 -9.91 8.81
C LEU A 57 1.50 -9.70 7.74
N ASP A 58 2.30 -8.62 7.85
CA ASP A 58 3.39 -8.31 6.92
C ASP A 58 4.42 -9.45 6.93
N GLU A 59 4.83 -9.93 8.12
CA GLU A 59 5.75 -11.05 8.26
C GLU A 59 5.21 -12.33 7.60
N LYS A 60 3.94 -12.68 7.84
CA LYS A 60 3.30 -13.87 7.25
C LYS A 60 3.21 -13.76 5.72
N ILE A 61 2.83 -12.59 5.21
CA ILE A 61 2.71 -12.34 3.77
C ILE A 61 4.09 -12.39 3.12
N LEU A 62 5.11 -11.76 3.72
CA LEU A 62 6.48 -11.77 3.21
C LEU A 62 7.07 -13.17 3.16
N LYS A 63 6.87 -14.00 4.20
CA LYS A 63 7.31 -15.41 4.19
C LYS A 63 6.65 -16.20 3.07
N ALA A 64 5.34 -16.06 2.88
CA ALA A 64 4.63 -16.74 1.80
C ALA A 64 5.07 -16.23 0.41
N LEU A 65 5.24 -14.92 0.24
CA LEU A 65 5.73 -14.30 -0.98
C LEU A 65 7.14 -14.75 -1.31
N HIS A 66 8.03 -14.84 -0.32
CA HIS A 66 9.39 -15.30 -0.53
C HIS A 66 9.40 -16.71 -1.14
N VAL A 67 8.61 -17.64 -0.59
CA VAL A 67 8.47 -19.00 -1.14
C VAL A 67 7.94 -19.00 -2.57
N ILE A 68 6.95 -18.14 -2.87
CA ILE A 68 6.38 -18.01 -4.22
C ILE A 68 7.42 -17.50 -5.22
N LEU A 69 8.14 -16.43 -4.87
CA LEU A 69 9.14 -15.80 -5.72
C LEU A 69 10.39 -16.66 -5.89
N GLU A 70 10.78 -17.42 -4.86
CA GLU A 70 11.91 -18.35 -4.91
C GLU A 70 11.60 -19.55 -5.82
N LYS A 71 10.43 -20.17 -5.69
CA LYS A 71 10.03 -21.33 -6.51
C LYS A 71 9.86 -20.97 -8.00
N ARG A 72 9.54 -19.71 -8.31
CA ARG A 72 9.27 -19.21 -9.66
C ARG A 72 8.23 -20.05 -10.42
N ASP A 73 7.26 -20.59 -9.69
CA ASP A 73 6.17 -21.35 -10.28
C ASP A 73 5.25 -20.40 -11.07
N ARG A 74 5.08 -20.69 -12.36
CA ARG A 74 4.28 -19.88 -13.29
C ARG A 74 2.81 -19.89 -12.94
N ARG A 75 2.31 -20.96 -12.32
CA ARG A 75 0.92 -21.05 -11.82
C ARG A 75 0.64 -20.00 -10.74
N MET A 76 1.69 -19.59 -10.03
CA MET A 76 1.60 -18.60 -8.95
C MET A 76 1.84 -17.17 -9.43
N TRP A 77 2.05 -16.92 -10.72
CA TRP A 77 2.30 -15.57 -11.23
C TRP A 77 1.17 -14.60 -10.85
N VAL A 78 -0.10 -14.98 -11.02
CA VAL A 78 -1.25 -14.11 -10.64
C VAL A 78 -1.19 -13.77 -9.16
N VAL A 79 -1.02 -14.78 -8.32
CA VAL A 79 -1.00 -14.63 -6.86
C VAL A 79 0.17 -13.76 -6.42
N GLY A 80 1.37 -14.02 -6.95
CA GLY A 80 2.58 -13.25 -6.67
C GLY A 80 2.43 -11.79 -7.08
N THR A 81 1.94 -11.52 -8.30
CA THR A 81 1.68 -10.16 -8.80
C THR A 81 0.69 -9.41 -7.92
N LEU A 82 -0.46 -10.02 -7.58
CA LEU A 82 -1.46 -9.37 -6.75
C LEU A 82 -0.97 -9.13 -5.32
N ALA A 83 -0.29 -10.11 -4.73
CA ALA A 83 0.22 -9.99 -3.36
C ALA A 83 1.32 -8.92 -3.25
N VAL A 84 2.27 -8.87 -4.19
CA VAL A 84 3.29 -7.81 -4.23
C VAL A 84 2.63 -6.44 -4.47
N PHE A 85 1.69 -6.33 -5.42
CA PHE A 85 0.98 -5.08 -5.68
C PHE A 85 0.26 -4.56 -4.43
N LEU A 86 -0.50 -5.41 -3.75
CA LEU A 86 -1.23 -5.03 -2.54
C LEU A 86 -0.29 -4.64 -1.39
N LEU A 87 0.83 -5.34 -1.24
CA LEU A 87 1.84 -5.06 -0.22
C LEU A 87 2.49 -3.69 -0.46
N LEU A 88 2.91 -3.41 -1.71
CA LEU A 88 3.43 -2.11 -2.12
C LEU A 88 2.39 -1.00 -1.92
N HIS A 89 1.14 -1.24 -2.30
CA HIS A 89 0.07 -0.25 -2.18
C HIS A 89 -0.28 0.08 -0.72
N VAL A 90 -0.26 -0.90 0.17
CA VAL A 90 -0.44 -0.66 1.60
C VAL A 90 0.68 0.22 2.14
N ARG A 91 1.94 -0.11 1.81
CA ARG A 91 3.13 0.64 2.26
C ARG A 91 3.17 2.06 1.72
N GLU A 92 2.76 2.25 0.47
CA GLU A 92 2.57 3.55 -0.16
C GLU A 92 1.58 4.43 0.61
N LEU A 93 0.40 3.90 0.93
CA LEU A 93 -0.62 4.63 1.70
C LEU A 93 -0.18 4.87 3.14
N ASP A 94 0.59 3.93 3.72
CA ASP A 94 1.17 4.07 5.04
C ASP A 94 2.17 5.22 5.09
N ALA A 95 3.08 5.28 4.13
CA ALA A 95 4.01 6.39 4.01
C ALA A 95 3.28 7.71 3.74
N GLY A 96 2.24 7.70 2.91
CA GLY A 96 1.37 8.86 2.66
C GLY A 96 0.85 9.50 3.94
N ARG A 97 0.52 8.70 4.98
CA ARG A 97 0.05 9.25 6.27
C ARG A 97 1.17 9.93 7.07
N ASN A 98 2.42 9.57 6.80
CA ASN A 98 3.59 10.04 7.51
C ASN A 98 4.25 11.26 6.84
N ILE A 99 3.97 11.54 5.56
CA ILE A 99 4.55 12.68 4.83
C ILE A 99 4.24 14.01 5.51
N TYR A 100 3.00 14.22 5.97
CA TYR A 100 2.64 15.44 6.71
C TYR A 100 3.57 15.68 7.90
N TRP A 101 3.75 14.65 8.74
CA TRP A 101 4.54 14.72 9.96
C TRP A 101 6.04 14.87 9.70
N ARG A 102 6.51 14.48 8.51
CA ARG A 102 7.86 14.75 8.04
C ARG A 102 8.05 16.21 7.62
N ARG A 103 7.07 16.81 6.94
CA ARG A 103 7.14 18.18 6.40
C ARG A 103 6.98 19.26 7.47
N TYR A 104 6.12 19.03 8.45
CA TYR A 104 5.75 20.03 9.45
C TYR A 104 6.33 19.70 10.83
N ARG A 105 6.75 20.73 11.56
CA ARG A 105 7.16 20.58 12.96
C ARG A 105 5.94 20.28 13.82
N ASP A 106 6.05 19.24 14.64
CA ASP A 106 5.03 18.89 15.63
C ASP A 106 5.16 19.76 16.88
N SER A 107 4.71 21.02 16.79
CA SER A 107 4.72 21.95 17.93
C SER A 107 3.75 21.55 19.05
N GLY A 108 2.74 20.75 18.74
CA GLY A 108 1.69 20.32 19.66
C GLY A 108 1.97 18.97 20.35
N GLY A 109 3.05 18.28 20.00
CA GLY A 109 3.32 16.93 20.51
C GLY A 109 2.19 15.95 20.13
N PHE A 110 1.64 16.09 18.92
CA PHE A 110 0.60 15.22 18.38
C PHE A 110 1.15 13.90 17.83
N TRP A 111 2.41 13.86 17.41
CA TRP A 111 3.10 12.64 17.01
C TRP A 111 3.27 11.73 18.23
N ILE A 112 2.83 10.48 18.09
CA ILE A 112 2.77 9.49 19.18
C ILE A 112 3.63 8.26 18.92
N HIS A 113 4.11 8.09 17.69
CA HIS A 113 4.85 6.90 17.32
C HIS A 113 6.31 7.01 17.83
N PRO A 114 6.89 5.94 18.37
CA PRO A 114 8.24 5.98 18.96
C PRO A 114 9.34 6.32 17.94
N SER A 115 9.18 5.86 16.70
CA SER A 115 10.07 6.22 15.59
C SER A 115 9.66 7.54 14.95
N MET A 116 10.65 8.28 14.44
CA MET A 116 10.42 9.52 13.69
C MET A 116 9.77 9.24 12.32
N PRO A 117 8.92 10.15 11.80
CA PRO A 117 8.27 9.99 10.49
C PRO A 117 9.25 9.70 9.35
N THR A 118 10.41 10.39 9.35
CA THR A 118 11.46 10.19 8.35
C THR A 118 12.00 8.76 8.36
N ALA A 119 12.27 8.20 9.53
CA ALA A 119 12.78 6.84 9.65
C ALA A 119 11.77 5.81 9.12
N LEU A 120 10.48 6.00 9.41
CA LEU A 120 9.41 5.12 8.89
C LEU A 120 9.30 5.18 7.36
N ILE A 121 9.42 6.38 6.79
CA ILE A 121 9.39 6.56 5.34
C ILE A 121 10.62 5.93 4.68
N ASP A 122 11.81 6.13 5.25
CA ASP A 122 13.05 5.58 4.70
C ASP A 122 13.07 4.05 4.76
N GLU A 123 12.58 3.46 5.87
CA GLU A 123 12.38 2.01 5.99
C GLU A 123 11.40 1.48 4.94
N MET A 124 10.28 2.18 4.74
CA MET A 124 9.30 1.84 3.71
C MET A 124 9.94 1.85 2.31
N VAL A 125 10.67 2.91 1.97
CA VAL A 125 11.35 3.07 0.67
C VAL A 125 12.33 1.92 0.43
N ALA A 126 13.16 1.59 1.41
CA ALA A 126 14.10 0.47 1.32
C ALA A 126 13.35 -0.86 1.09
N SER A 127 12.31 -1.10 1.87
CA SER A 127 11.53 -2.34 1.81
C SER A 127 10.76 -2.50 0.48
N CYS A 128 10.19 -1.41 -0.04
CA CYS A 128 9.52 -1.39 -1.34
C CYS A 128 10.50 -1.63 -2.50
N ASN A 129 11.68 -1.01 -2.46
CA ASN A 129 12.73 -1.25 -3.46
C ASN A 129 13.20 -2.72 -3.46
N SER A 130 13.37 -3.33 -2.28
CA SER A 130 13.68 -4.76 -2.18
C SER A 130 12.58 -5.63 -2.78
N LEU A 131 11.30 -5.36 -2.48
CA LEU A 131 10.17 -6.10 -3.05
C LEU A 131 10.09 -5.99 -4.57
N LEU A 132 10.20 -4.77 -5.11
CA LEU A 132 10.21 -4.52 -6.55
C LEU A 132 11.33 -5.32 -7.22
N TRP A 133 12.55 -5.27 -6.66
CA TRP A 133 13.67 -6.02 -7.20
C TRP A 133 13.42 -7.53 -7.23
N HIS A 134 12.98 -8.11 -6.11
CA HIS A 134 12.65 -9.53 -6.05
C HIS A 134 11.55 -9.93 -7.03
N TYR A 135 10.53 -9.08 -7.20
CA TYR A 135 9.47 -9.30 -8.17
C TYR A 135 10.00 -9.27 -9.61
N HIS A 136 10.79 -8.26 -9.98
CA HIS A 136 11.34 -8.15 -11.33
C HIS A 136 12.30 -9.29 -11.68
N CYS A 137 13.09 -9.77 -10.72
CA CYS A 137 13.99 -10.91 -10.93
C CYS A 137 13.26 -12.26 -11.03
N SER A 138 12.12 -12.42 -10.36
CA SER A 138 11.44 -13.72 -10.24
C SER A 138 10.30 -13.89 -11.23
N VAL A 139 9.50 -12.84 -11.42
CA VAL A 139 8.32 -12.81 -12.31
C VAL A 139 8.59 -11.91 -13.52
N GLY A 140 9.12 -10.71 -13.29
CA GLY A 140 9.41 -9.75 -14.34
C GLY A 140 8.16 -9.26 -15.09
N GLN A 141 8.36 -8.83 -16.33
CA GLN A 141 7.27 -8.37 -17.21
C GLN A 141 6.66 -9.48 -18.07
N GLN A 142 7.23 -10.68 -18.05
CA GLN A 142 6.83 -11.79 -18.90
C GLN A 142 5.32 -12.09 -18.87
N PRO A 143 4.64 -12.23 -17.70
CA PRO A 143 3.21 -12.49 -17.70
C PRO A 143 2.38 -11.36 -18.33
N LEU A 144 2.92 -10.14 -18.39
CA LEU A 144 2.24 -8.98 -18.96
C LEU A 144 2.49 -8.82 -20.47
N THR A 145 3.49 -9.50 -21.03
CA THR A 145 3.84 -9.40 -22.46
C THR A 145 3.46 -10.64 -23.28
N LEU A 146 3.18 -11.77 -22.63
CA LEU A 146 2.78 -13.01 -23.31
C LEU A 146 1.42 -12.89 -24.01
N ASN A 147 1.30 -13.54 -25.17
CA ASN A 147 0.01 -13.74 -25.82
C ASN A 147 -0.71 -14.94 -25.18
N TRP A 148 -1.65 -14.64 -24.29
CA TRP A 148 -2.44 -15.64 -23.55
C TRP A 148 -3.55 -16.31 -24.38
N ASP A 149 -3.75 -15.92 -25.65
CA ASP A 149 -4.61 -16.63 -26.59
C ASP A 149 -3.86 -17.78 -27.30
N SER A 150 -2.53 -17.81 -27.21
CA SER A 150 -1.73 -18.86 -27.82
C SER A 150 -1.63 -20.10 -26.94
N GLN A 151 -1.75 -21.29 -27.54
CA GLN A 151 -1.63 -22.58 -26.83
C GLN A 151 -0.32 -22.69 -26.05
N LYS A 152 0.78 -22.20 -26.64
CA LYS A 152 2.10 -22.18 -26.02
C LYS A 152 2.12 -21.43 -24.67
N SER A 153 1.37 -20.33 -24.53
CA SER A 153 1.29 -19.59 -23.26
C SER A 153 0.36 -20.28 -22.26
N MET A 154 -0.74 -20.87 -22.74
CA MET A 154 -1.67 -21.62 -21.90
C MET A 154 -1.02 -22.87 -21.31
N ASP A 155 -0.16 -23.55 -22.06
CA ASP A 155 0.62 -24.70 -21.58
C ASP A 155 1.59 -24.33 -20.44
N LEU A 156 2.06 -23.07 -20.35
CA LEU A 156 2.94 -22.62 -19.25
C LEU A 156 2.26 -22.64 -17.88
N VAL A 157 0.93 -22.60 -17.87
CA VAL A 157 0.08 -22.59 -16.67
C VAL A 157 -0.86 -23.80 -16.66
N ASP A 158 -0.47 -24.86 -17.38
CA ASP A 158 -1.18 -26.14 -17.48
C ASP A 158 -2.63 -26.00 -17.93
N ASN A 159 -2.88 -25.06 -18.86
CA ASN A 159 -4.21 -24.79 -19.42
C ASN A 159 -5.26 -24.46 -18.35
N ASN A 160 -4.85 -23.84 -17.24
CA ASN A 160 -5.79 -23.37 -16.22
C ASN A 160 -6.49 -22.08 -16.69
N ASP A 161 -7.74 -22.20 -17.10
CA ASP A 161 -8.57 -21.10 -17.60
C ASP A 161 -8.65 -19.91 -16.63
N THR A 162 -8.69 -20.17 -15.31
CA THR A 162 -8.81 -19.11 -14.30
C THR A 162 -7.57 -18.22 -14.30
N ILE A 163 -6.39 -18.82 -14.43
CA ILE A 163 -5.11 -18.10 -14.48
C ILE A 163 -5.03 -17.30 -15.78
N VAL A 164 -5.39 -17.90 -16.91
CA VAL A 164 -5.38 -17.25 -18.23
C VAL A 164 -6.31 -16.03 -18.26
N ILE A 165 -7.56 -16.18 -17.79
CA ILE A 165 -8.53 -15.09 -17.71
C ILE A 165 -8.00 -13.97 -16.80
N SER A 166 -7.45 -14.33 -15.63
CA SER A 166 -6.90 -13.36 -14.68
C SER A 166 -5.71 -12.59 -15.27
N MET A 167 -4.83 -13.27 -16.01
CA MET A 167 -3.70 -12.63 -16.67
C MET A 167 -4.12 -11.66 -17.77
N LYS A 168 -5.12 -12.04 -18.59
CA LYS A 168 -5.70 -11.13 -19.58
C LYS A 168 -6.31 -9.89 -18.92
N ALA A 169 -7.05 -10.07 -17.82
CA ALA A 169 -7.61 -8.95 -17.07
C ALA A 169 -6.52 -8.03 -16.51
N LEU A 170 -5.43 -8.60 -15.96
CA LEU A 170 -4.27 -7.84 -15.50
C LEU A 170 -3.61 -7.07 -16.65
N GLN A 171 -3.42 -7.69 -17.82
CA GLN A 171 -2.87 -7.00 -19.00
C GLN A 171 -3.74 -5.83 -19.46
N SER A 172 -5.05 -6.02 -19.53
CA SER A 172 -5.98 -4.94 -19.87
C SER A 172 -5.91 -3.79 -18.86
N TYR A 173 -5.84 -4.11 -17.56
CA TYR A 173 -5.72 -3.11 -16.51
C TYR A 173 -4.41 -2.32 -16.61
N VAL A 174 -3.27 -3.01 -16.78
CA VAL A 174 -1.96 -2.36 -16.94
C VAL A 174 -1.92 -1.50 -18.21
N SER A 175 -2.57 -1.95 -19.29
CA SER A 175 -2.66 -1.18 -20.53
C SER A 175 -3.44 0.12 -20.33
N LYS A 176 -4.53 0.07 -19.56
CA LYS A 176 -5.28 1.26 -19.15
C LYS A 176 -4.43 2.20 -18.29
N LEU A 177 -3.70 1.67 -17.30
CA LEU A 177 -2.81 2.50 -16.47
C LEU A 177 -1.72 3.21 -17.29
N LYS A 178 -1.19 2.55 -18.33
CA LYS A 178 -0.24 3.17 -19.27
C LYS A 178 -0.88 4.29 -20.08
N GLN A 179 -2.09 4.08 -20.59
CA GLN A 179 -2.84 5.10 -21.34
C GLN A 179 -3.14 6.33 -20.48
N ASP A 180 -3.53 6.10 -19.22
CA ASP A 180 -3.85 7.14 -18.25
C ASP A 180 -2.59 7.81 -17.65
N ARG A 181 -1.38 7.39 -18.06
CA ARG A 181 -0.08 7.86 -17.55
C ARG A 181 0.04 7.76 -16.02
N LEU A 182 -0.51 6.69 -15.45
CA LEU A 182 -0.54 6.49 -14.00
C LEU A 182 0.70 5.74 -13.45
N ILE A 183 1.53 5.18 -14.33
CA ILE A 183 2.75 4.44 -13.97
C ILE A 183 3.93 5.40 -13.81
N GLY A 184 4.69 5.25 -12.71
CA GLY A 184 5.91 6.02 -12.47
C GLY A 184 5.67 7.49 -12.12
N ARG A 185 4.46 7.82 -11.65
CA ARG A 185 4.15 9.14 -11.10
C ARG A 185 4.84 9.31 -9.75
N LYS A 186 5.20 10.56 -9.44
CA LYS A 186 5.91 10.88 -8.21
C LYS A 186 4.97 11.27 -7.07
N ALA A 187 5.16 10.66 -5.91
CA ALA A 187 4.49 11.00 -4.66
C ALA A 187 4.81 12.45 -4.22
N SER A 188 6.03 12.93 -4.45
CA SER A 188 6.42 14.32 -4.15
C SER A 188 5.50 15.35 -4.81
N ASP A 189 5.09 15.05 -6.04
CA ASP A 189 4.35 15.96 -6.92
C ASP A 189 2.83 15.85 -6.69
N LEU A 190 2.37 14.71 -6.19
CA LEU A 190 0.95 14.39 -6.00
C LEU A 190 0.48 14.53 -4.54
N TYR A 191 1.39 14.64 -3.59
CA TYR A 191 1.01 14.65 -2.18
C TYR A 191 0.20 15.91 -1.82
N GLU A 192 -0.99 15.69 -1.28
CA GLU A 192 -1.88 16.71 -0.72
C GLU A 192 -1.88 16.57 0.80
N ASP A 193 -1.68 17.68 1.51
CA ASP A 193 -1.58 17.65 2.96
C ASP A 193 -2.84 17.07 3.61
N GLY A 194 -2.63 16.07 4.48
CA GLY A 194 -3.72 15.39 5.18
C GLY A 194 -4.52 14.41 4.31
N ASN A 195 -4.15 14.18 3.05
CA ASN A 195 -4.78 13.21 2.17
C ASN A 195 -3.80 12.10 1.74
N PRO A 196 -3.64 11.02 2.53
CA PRO A 196 -2.75 9.91 2.17
C PRO A 196 -3.15 9.17 0.88
N ASN A 197 -4.37 9.38 0.36
CA ASN A 197 -4.78 8.75 -0.90
C ASN A 197 -4.20 9.48 -2.12
N SER A 198 -3.70 10.70 -1.99
CA SER A 198 -3.20 11.45 -3.14
C SER A 198 -1.91 10.83 -3.71
N VAL A 199 -1.16 10.08 -2.90
CA VAL A 199 0.02 9.30 -3.32
C VAL A 199 -0.33 7.88 -3.79
N ALA A 200 -1.61 7.52 -3.84
CA ALA A 200 -2.02 6.20 -4.29
C ALA A 200 -1.56 5.95 -5.73
N LEU A 201 -1.09 4.71 -5.97
CA LEU A 201 -0.66 4.25 -7.28
C LEU A 201 0.56 5.01 -7.83
N THR A 202 1.50 5.37 -6.95
CA THR A 202 2.84 5.89 -7.26
C THR A 202 3.88 4.76 -7.17
N VAL A 203 4.14 4.22 -5.98
CA VAL A 203 5.04 3.07 -5.72
C VAL A 203 4.50 1.78 -6.31
N SER A 204 3.23 1.48 -6.04
CA SER A 204 2.62 0.20 -6.45
C SER A 204 2.55 0.05 -7.97
N SER A 205 2.51 1.16 -8.72
CA SER A 205 2.51 1.16 -10.17
C SER A 205 3.89 0.87 -10.78
N LEU A 206 4.98 1.11 -10.04
CA LEU A 206 6.35 0.82 -10.50
C LEU A 206 6.56 -0.66 -10.78
N MET A 207 5.81 -1.56 -10.14
CA MET A 207 5.84 -3.00 -10.45
C MET A 207 5.56 -3.30 -11.94
N PHE A 208 4.85 -2.41 -12.63
CA PHE A 208 4.53 -2.52 -14.05
C PHE A 208 5.50 -1.76 -14.97
N ALA A 209 6.45 -1.01 -14.40
CA ALA A 209 7.50 -0.30 -15.13
C ALA A 209 8.67 -1.25 -15.45
N SER A 210 9.65 -0.74 -16.20
CA SER A 210 10.89 -1.49 -16.46
C SER A 210 11.76 -1.53 -15.20
N ILE A 211 12.61 -2.54 -15.05
CA ILE A 211 13.47 -2.67 -13.85
C ILE A 211 14.34 -1.42 -13.60
N ASN A 212 14.76 -0.73 -14.67
CA ASN A 212 15.58 0.48 -14.58
C ASN A 212 14.79 1.69 -14.11
N ASP A 213 13.47 1.68 -14.35
CA ASP A 213 12.55 2.76 -13.97
C ASP A 213 11.81 2.45 -12.65
N SER A 214 12.04 1.26 -12.07
CA SER A 214 11.30 0.76 -10.90
C SER A 214 12.06 1.03 -9.61
N LYS A 215 12.21 2.32 -9.28
CA LYS A 215 12.85 2.77 -8.04
C LYS A 215 11.97 3.76 -7.31
N VAL A 216 11.80 3.54 -6.01
CA VAL A 216 11.18 4.48 -5.08
C VAL A 216 12.28 5.37 -4.51
N ASP A 217 12.21 6.68 -4.77
CA ASP A 217 13.16 7.67 -4.25
C ASP A 217 12.57 9.07 -4.08
N ASP A 218 11.25 9.20 -4.03
CA ASP A 218 10.53 10.47 -4.15
C ASP A 218 9.60 10.77 -2.96
N PHE A 219 9.68 9.97 -1.88
CA PHE A 219 8.98 10.22 -0.62
C PHE A 219 9.80 11.15 0.30
N HIS A 220 10.35 12.21 -0.26
CA HIS A 220 11.22 13.16 0.45
C HIS A 220 10.50 14.35 1.07
#